data_AF-A0AAF1C6F7-F1
#
_entry.id   AF-A0AAF1C6F7-F1
#
_cell.length_a   1.000
_cell.length_b   1.000
_cell.length_c   1.000
_cell.angle_alpha   90.00
_cell.angle_beta   90.00
_cell.angle_gamma   90.00
#
_symmetry.space_group_name_H-M   'P 1'
#
loop_
_entity.id
_entity.type
_entity.pdbx_description
1 polymer ?
#
loop_
_entity_poly.entity_id
_entity_poly.type
_entity_poly.pdbx_seq_one_letter_code
_entity_poly.pdbx_strand_id
1 'polypeptide(L)'
;MTQTILVATIGTRDLALYCDEYSQQWLNIGNASKSNVDGEDSQAVRVQYELGISDTFRNVTKYLLENWEQYQDKIKPIIIGKLIEDKKDTIKTVYLIVTDQINTTNLQYYRYDTLYSGHIIQKYLQKHYKFETKVFIQGNEPNNNPANFEQMFLWWEQFWDAIAPKNKNNQNLILCLKGGVNQSSEAARITSITRFEEKVIFYDFEENTQNNLAGIPSPYTKPFIGVNYLWSRKKAEALSLLKRHDYEGVNSILKPYYQDGNNEYIRKLKLYLGKAIKWNITDFDTFIKDLQQIPNDNWWWKGYESAYLGFVRFKQGNNIEAFFHAFRAIEGLMSELINFKYKNYVIFPRGETPYLKSSICDKNSPFPEFKKQRGLFNQDGRVYLYGSGLDSLVEIALPQIKNEYQWKRFFVHIKPWRNRIFHRLKHLEKGDLFNVCWEVQDVQLWKKRVLYYLNFLSGQYYPSLEKASFMAEYHKEIKDLIQRYQPK
;
A
#
# COMPACT_ATOMS: atom_id res chain seq x y z
N MET A 1 -27.34 1.11 -3.15
CA MET A 1 -26.74 2.31 -3.74
C MET A 1 -25.74 2.88 -2.76
N THR A 2 -24.51 3.15 -3.19
CA THR A 2 -23.47 3.81 -2.40
C THR A 2 -23.93 5.22 -2.04
N GLN A 3 -24.01 5.53 -0.75
CA GLN A 3 -24.41 6.86 -0.29
C GLN A 3 -23.24 7.83 -0.47
N THR A 4 -23.45 8.91 -1.23
CA THR A 4 -22.43 9.96 -1.42
C THR A 4 -22.69 11.12 -0.49
N ILE A 5 -21.65 11.55 0.21
CA ILE A 5 -21.63 12.76 1.03
C ILE A 5 -20.96 13.87 0.20
N LEU A 6 -21.60 15.02 0.11
CA LEU A 6 -20.97 16.25 -0.40
C LEU A 6 -20.54 17.11 0.79
N VAL A 7 -19.29 17.56 0.80
CA VAL A 7 -18.81 18.59 1.71
C VAL A 7 -18.31 19.77 0.91
N ALA A 8 -18.84 20.96 1.19
CA ALA A 8 -18.50 22.19 0.49
C ALA A 8 -18.09 23.27 1.48
N THR A 9 -16.90 23.85 1.31
CA THR A 9 -16.53 25.09 1.99
C THR A 9 -17.18 26.26 1.25
N ILE A 10 -17.80 27.18 1.99
CA ILE A 10 -18.50 28.32 1.43
C ILE A 10 -17.60 29.55 1.44
N GLY A 11 -17.51 30.21 0.29
CA GLY A 11 -16.85 31.49 0.03
C GLY A 11 -17.83 32.60 -0.30
N THR A 12 -17.31 33.82 -0.38
CA THR A 12 -18.10 35.03 -0.64
C THR A 12 -18.69 35.07 -2.06
N ARG A 13 -18.13 34.29 -2.99
CA ARG A 13 -18.55 34.25 -4.38
C ARG A 13 -19.59 33.19 -4.72
N ASP A 14 -20.03 32.39 -3.75
CA ASP A 14 -20.90 31.24 -4.04
C ASP A 14 -22.35 31.61 -4.40
N LEU A 15 -22.81 32.81 -4.01
CA LEU A 15 -24.21 33.24 -4.18
C LEU A 15 -24.35 34.43 -5.12
N ALA A 16 -25.43 34.44 -5.88
CA ALA A 16 -25.89 35.58 -6.65
C ALA A 16 -27.34 35.96 -6.30
N LEU A 17 -27.62 37.26 -6.42
CA LEU A 17 -28.95 37.85 -6.34
C LEU A 17 -29.37 38.31 -7.75
N TYR A 18 -30.62 38.07 -8.12
CA TYR A 18 -31.23 38.65 -9.31
C TYR A 18 -31.64 40.10 -9.03
N CYS A 19 -31.07 41.03 -9.79
CA CYS A 19 -31.29 42.47 -9.64
C CYS A 19 -32.13 43.00 -10.80
N ASP A 20 -33.31 43.54 -10.49
CA ASP A 20 -34.23 44.08 -11.50
C ASP A 20 -33.71 45.40 -12.08
N GLU A 21 -33.09 46.24 -11.24
CA GLU A 21 -32.63 47.57 -11.63
C GLU A 21 -31.33 47.55 -12.44
N TYR A 22 -30.64 46.40 -12.47
CA TYR A 22 -29.33 46.24 -13.13
C TYR A 22 -29.41 45.28 -14.32
N SER A 23 -30.16 45.68 -15.35
CA SER A 23 -30.27 44.94 -16.61
C SER A 23 -30.80 43.49 -16.46
N GLN A 24 -31.57 43.20 -15.41
CA GLN A 24 -32.15 41.87 -15.17
C GLN A 24 -31.07 40.77 -15.10
N GLN A 25 -29.99 41.04 -14.35
CA GLN A 25 -28.84 40.15 -14.24
C GLN A 25 -28.73 39.51 -12.85
N TRP A 26 -28.06 38.37 -12.79
CA TRP A 26 -27.67 37.70 -11.55
C TRP A 26 -26.30 38.19 -11.08
N LEU A 27 -26.27 39.03 -10.06
CA LEU A 27 -25.06 39.66 -9.55
C LEU A 27 -24.54 38.94 -8.31
N ASN A 28 -23.23 38.70 -8.26
CA ASN A 28 -22.57 38.05 -7.13
C ASN A 28 -22.61 38.94 -5.89
N ILE A 29 -23.11 38.39 -4.78
CA ILE A 29 -23.36 39.13 -3.54
C ILE A 29 -22.06 39.58 -2.86
N GLY A 30 -20.98 38.82 -3.00
CA GLY A 30 -19.70 39.06 -2.32
C GLY A 30 -18.54 39.46 -3.23
N ASN A 31 -18.76 39.63 -4.53
CA ASN A 31 -17.71 40.03 -5.45
C ASN A 31 -17.45 41.54 -5.35
N ALA A 32 -16.48 41.89 -4.49
CA ALA A 32 -16.02 43.26 -4.28
C ALA A 32 -14.91 43.71 -5.25
N SER A 33 -14.49 42.85 -6.20
CA SER A 33 -13.52 43.27 -7.22
C SER A 33 -14.14 44.35 -8.10
N LYS A 34 -13.45 45.50 -8.25
CA LYS A 34 -13.85 46.51 -9.22
C LYS A 34 -13.87 45.90 -10.62
N SER A 35 -14.83 46.31 -11.44
CA SER A 35 -14.78 45.94 -12.85
C SER A 35 -13.48 46.48 -13.47
N ASN A 36 -12.98 45.84 -14.53
CA ASN A 36 -11.82 46.35 -15.27
C ASN A 36 -12.16 47.60 -16.12
N VAL A 37 -13.38 48.13 -15.99
CA VAL A 37 -13.89 49.32 -16.66
C VAL A 37 -13.90 50.47 -15.67
N ASP A 38 -13.19 51.55 -15.98
CA ASP A 38 -13.16 52.76 -15.14
C ASP A 38 -14.58 53.30 -14.93
N GLY A 39 -14.94 53.54 -13.66
CA GLY A 39 -16.23 54.09 -13.25
C GLY A 39 -17.34 53.07 -12.97
N GLU A 40 -17.12 51.77 -13.16
CA GLU A 40 -18.11 50.74 -12.87
C GLU A 40 -18.00 50.18 -11.45
N ASP A 41 -19.10 50.27 -10.69
CA ASP A 41 -19.25 49.65 -9.37
C ASP A 41 -19.15 48.12 -9.44
N SER A 42 -18.59 47.52 -8.38
CA SER A 42 -18.52 46.06 -8.25
C SER A 42 -19.91 45.43 -8.14
N GLN A 43 -20.02 44.13 -8.42
CA GLN A 43 -21.30 43.43 -8.34
C GLN A 43 -21.90 43.49 -6.93
N ALA A 44 -21.06 43.39 -5.89
CA ALA A 44 -21.51 43.50 -4.50
C ALA A 44 -22.13 44.89 -4.19
N VAL A 45 -21.58 45.98 -4.75
CA VAL A 45 -22.12 47.33 -4.56
C VAL A 45 -23.47 47.51 -5.26
N ARG A 46 -23.64 46.94 -6.46
CA ARG A 46 -24.93 46.96 -7.17
C ARG A 46 -26.00 46.16 -6.42
N VAL A 47 -25.64 45.00 -5.87
CA VAL A 47 -26.53 44.22 -4.99
C VAL A 47 -26.94 45.03 -3.76
N GLN A 48 -26.02 45.76 -3.15
CA GLN A 48 -26.30 46.64 -2.01
C GLN A 48 -27.30 47.76 -2.35
N TYR A 49 -27.16 48.36 -3.53
CA TYR A 49 -28.10 49.36 -4.03
C TYR A 49 -29.50 48.78 -4.25
N GLU A 50 -29.62 47.64 -4.94
CA GLU A 50 -30.89 46.94 -5.16
C GLU A 50 -31.62 46.62 -3.85
N LEU A 51 -30.85 46.26 -2.80
CA LEU A 51 -31.42 45.94 -1.48
C LEU A 51 -31.66 47.18 -0.61
N GLY A 52 -31.19 48.37 -1.02
CA GLY A 52 -31.23 49.59 -0.20
C GLY A 52 -30.36 49.52 1.06
N ILE A 53 -29.29 48.73 1.06
CA ILE A 53 -28.43 48.48 2.24
C ILE A 53 -26.97 48.64 1.86
N SER A 54 -26.24 49.50 2.57
CA SER A 54 -24.79 49.67 2.43
C SER A 54 -24.07 49.06 3.64
N ASP A 55 -23.66 47.80 3.54
CA ASP A 55 -23.01 47.09 4.66
C ASP A 55 -22.00 46.01 4.17
N THR A 56 -21.41 45.28 5.11
CA THR A 56 -20.47 44.18 4.89
C THR A 56 -21.16 42.97 4.28
N PHE A 57 -20.40 42.09 3.60
CA PHE A 57 -20.95 40.84 3.02
C PHE A 57 -21.73 40.02 4.06
N ARG A 58 -21.19 39.90 5.28
CA ARG A 58 -21.84 39.22 6.39
C ARG A 58 -23.22 39.81 6.70
N ASN A 59 -23.33 41.14 6.79
CA ASN A 59 -24.59 41.80 7.13
C ASN A 59 -25.59 41.80 5.96
N VAL A 60 -25.12 41.94 4.72
CA VAL A 60 -25.97 41.80 3.52
C VAL A 60 -26.57 40.39 3.46
N THR A 61 -25.76 39.35 3.67
CA THR A 61 -26.25 37.97 3.68
C THR A 61 -27.11 37.65 4.90
N LYS A 62 -26.87 38.27 6.05
CA LYS A 62 -27.79 38.21 7.20
C LYS A 62 -29.16 38.76 6.85
N TYR A 63 -29.21 39.96 6.25
CA TYR A 63 -30.46 40.58 5.83
C TYR A 63 -31.24 39.70 4.83
N LEU A 64 -30.56 39.14 3.83
CA LEU A 64 -31.18 38.23 2.86
C LEU A 64 -31.73 36.96 3.50
N LEU A 65 -31.06 36.43 4.54
CA LEU A 65 -31.52 35.25 5.27
C LEU A 65 -32.76 35.56 6.13
N GLU A 66 -32.77 36.71 6.82
CA GLU A 66 -33.91 37.18 7.63
C GLU A 66 -35.14 37.46 6.75
N ASN A 67 -34.92 37.92 5.52
CA ASN A 67 -35.96 38.21 4.52
C ASN A 67 -36.07 37.10 3.45
N TRP A 68 -35.75 35.85 3.80
CA TRP A 68 -35.71 34.73 2.84
C TRP A 68 -36.99 34.59 2.02
N GLU A 69 -38.17 34.71 2.64
CA GLU A 69 -39.44 34.53 1.94
C GLU A 69 -39.64 35.51 0.77
N GLN A 70 -39.08 36.72 0.87
CA GLN A 70 -39.13 37.74 -0.17
C GLN A 70 -38.13 37.46 -1.30
N TYR A 71 -36.94 36.96 -0.98
CA TYR A 71 -35.82 36.87 -1.94
C TYR A 71 -35.50 35.45 -2.41
N GLN A 72 -36.18 34.42 -1.90
CA GLN A 72 -35.88 33.01 -2.18
C GLN A 72 -35.85 32.64 -3.66
N ASP A 73 -36.66 33.29 -4.51
CA ASP A 73 -36.69 33.04 -5.96
C ASP A 73 -35.68 33.92 -6.74
N LYS A 74 -35.10 34.90 -6.07
CA LYS A 74 -34.07 35.81 -6.59
C LYS A 74 -32.66 35.43 -6.13
N ILE A 75 -32.47 34.35 -5.35
CA ILE A 75 -31.15 33.94 -4.86
C ILE A 75 -30.80 32.55 -5.39
N LYS A 76 -29.55 32.34 -5.82
CA LYS A 76 -29.06 31.00 -6.12
C LYS A 76 -27.55 30.79 -5.94
N PRO A 77 -27.11 29.53 -5.74
CA PRO A 77 -25.71 29.15 -5.80
C PRO A 77 -25.20 29.15 -7.24
N ILE A 78 -24.17 29.94 -7.53
CA ILE A 78 -23.60 30.11 -8.87
C ILE A 78 -22.25 29.42 -9.07
N ILE A 79 -21.60 28.96 -8.00
CA ILE A 79 -20.35 28.19 -8.11
C ILE A 79 -20.66 26.70 -8.03
N ILE A 80 -21.13 26.22 -6.88
CA ILE A 80 -21.42 24.80 -6.64
C ILE A 80 -22.67 24.28 -7.38
N GLY A 81 -23.51 25.17 -7.91
CA GLY A 81 -24.82 24.82 -8.47
C GLY A 81 -24.76 23.76 -9.57
N LYS A 82 -23.76 23.83 -10.46
CA LYS A 82 -23.62 22.84 -11.54
C LYS A 82 -23.33 21.44 -11.01
N LEU A 83 -22.41 21.32 -10.05
CA LEU A 83 -22.05 20.02 -9.46
C LEU A 83 -23.24 19.39 -8.73
N ILE A 84 -24.01 20.21 -8.01
CA ILE A 84 -25.22 19.76 -7.34
C ILE A 84 -26.21 19.18 -8.35
N GLU A 85 -26.49 19.91 -9.44
CA GLU A 85 -27.42 19.46 -10.48
C GLU A 85 -26.94 18.17 -11.15
N ASP A 86 -25.66 18.13 -11.55
CA ASP A 86 -25.05 16.99 -12.24
C ASP A 86 -24.95 15.72 -11.33
N LYS A 87 -25.02 15.87 -9.99
CA LYS A 87 -24.85 14.78 -9.01
C LYS A 87 -26.06 14.53 -8.12
N LYS A 88 -27.18 15.22 -8.35
CA LYS A 88 -28.36 15.21 -7.48
C LYS A 88 -28.90 13.82 -7.14
N ASP A 89 -28.83 12.87 -8.08
CA ASP A 89 -29.35 11.51 -7.88
C ASP A 89 -28.43 10.64 -6.99
N THR A 90 -27.20 11.09 -6.73
CA THR A 90 -26.21 10.35 -5.94
C THR A 90 -25.96 10.96 -4.57
N ILE A 91 -26.20 12.26 -4.42
CA ILE A 91 -25.99 13.00 -3.17
C ILE A 91 -27.13 12.68 -2.21
N LYS A 92 -26.76 12.23 -1.01
CA LYS A 92 -27.72 12.01 0.09
C LYS A 92 -27.70 13.17 1.10
N THR A 93 -26.49 13.56 1.50
CA THR A 93 -26.25 14.53 2.57
C THR A 93 -25.24 15.56 2.10
N VAL A 94 -25.51 16.83 2.39
CA VAL A 94 -24.64 17.97 2.09
C VAL A 94 -24.21 18.62 3.40
N TYR A 95 -22.90 18.75 3.60
CA TYR A 95 -22.30 19.49 4.70
C TYR A 95 -21.69 20.78 4.17
N LEU A 96 -22.18 21.91 4.67
CA LEU A 96 -21.69 23.24 4.31
C LEU A 96 -20.77 23.74 5.42
N ILE A 97 -19.52 24.00 5.09
CA ILE A 97 -18.53 24.51 6.04
C ILE A 97 -18.43 26.02 5.86
N VAL A 98 -18.70 26.75 6.93
CA VAL A 98 -18.77 28.21 6.94
C VAL A 98 -17.82 28.78 7.97
N THR A 99 -17.38 30.03 7.78
CA THR A 99 -16.63 30.76 8.81
C THR A 99 -17.54 31.65 9.64
N ASP A 100 -17.27 31.70 10.94
CA ASP A 100 -17.86 32.65 11.88
C ASP A 100 -16.77 33.16 12.85
N GLN A 101 -16.09 34.22 12.47
CA GLN A 101 -14.91 34.73 13.16
C GLN A 101 -15.25 35.89 14.11
N ILE A 102 -16.39 35.83 14.83
CA ILE A 102 -16.83 36.88 15.78
C ILE A 102 -15.75 37.21 16.84
N ASN A 103 -15.02 36.20 17.31
CA ASN A 103 -14.04 36.36 18.38
C ASN A 103 -12.63 36.72 17.90
N THR A 104 -12.47 37.02 16.60
CA THR A 104 -11.16 37.39 16.06
C THR A 104 -10.83 38.86 16.34
N THR A 105 -9.57 39.14 16.65
CA THR A 105 -9.07 40.52 16.75
C THR A 105 -8.96 41.21 15.38
N ASN A 106 -9.04 40.47 14.28
CA ASN A 106 -8.99 41.00 12.92
C ASN A 106 -10.38 41.22 12.33
N LEU A 107 -10.93 42.42 12.52
CA LEU A 107 -12.23 42.86 11.99
C LEU A 107 -12.39 42.63 10.48
N GLN A 108 -11.31 42.52 9.71
CA GLN A 108 -11.40 42.24 8.27
C GLN A 108 -11.99 40.86 7.97
N TYR A 109 -11.68 39.84 8.77
CA TYR A 109 -12.20 38.49 8.55
C TYR A 109 -13.70 38.41 8.83
N TYR A 110 -14.15 39.06 9.91
CA TYR A 110 -15.57 39.15 10.26
C TYR A 110 -16.45 39.71 9.12
N ARG A 111 -15.93 40.71 8.38
CA ARG A 111 -16.69 41.37 7.29
C ARG A 111 -17.02 40.43 6.12
N TYR A 112 -16.22 39.38 5.92
CA TYR A 112 -16.34 38.43 4.81
C TYR A 112 -16.76 37.02 5.25
N ASP A 113 -17.20 36.86 6.50
CA ASP A 113 -17.66 35.57 7.02
C ASP A 113 -18.84 35.00 6.23
N THR A 114 -18.87 33.67 6.14
CA THR A 114 -19.81 32.95 5.29
C THR A 114 -20.92 32.22 6.05
N LEU A 115 -21.07 32.48 7.36
CA LEU A 115 -22.12 31.89 8.19
C LEU A 115 -23.52 32.02 7.55
N TYR A 116 -23.92 33.26 7.25
CA TYR A 116 -25.27 33.52 6.74
C TYR A 116 -25.44 33.11 5.28
N SER A 117 -24.40 33.25 4.43
CA SER A 117 -24.45 32.72 3.07
C SER A 117 -24.59 31.19 3.05
N GLY A 118 -23.92 30.47 3.93
CA GLY A 118 -24.10 29.02 4.05
C GLY A 118 -25.51 28.62 4.49
N HIS A 119 -26.15 29.38 5.39
CA HIS A 119 -27.55 29.14 5.75
C HIS A 119 -28.53 29.47 4.61
N ILE A 120 -28.24 30.48 3.80
CA ILE A 120 -29.00 30.76 2.56
C ILE A 120 -28.88 29.58 1.59
N ILE A 121 -27.65 29.08 1.35
CA ILE A 121 -27.43 27.89 0.51
C ILE A 121 -28.17 26.68 1.10
N GLN A 122 -28.15 26.49 2.42
CA GLN A 122 -28.89 25.42 3.08
C GLN A 122 -30.39 25.48 2.76
N LYS A 123 -31.02 26.65 2.92
CA LYS A 123 -32.45 26.85 2.59
C LYS A 123 -32.72 26.61 1.10
N TYR A 124 -31.88 27.14 0.22
CA TYR A 124 -31.99 26.90 -1.22
C TYR A 124 -31.94 25.40 -1.53
N LEU A 125 -30.97 24.68 -0.97
CA LEU A 125 -30.83 23.25 -1.19
C LEU A 125 -32.02 22.46 -0.69
N GLN A 126 -32.58 22.80 0.47
CA GLN A 126 -33.76 22.13 1.04
C GLN A 126 -35.04 22.41 0.24
N LYS A 127 -35.16 23.61 -0.37
CA LYS A 127 -36.30 23.99 -1.22
C LYS A 127 -36.27 23.28 -2.58
N HIS A 128 -35.11 23.27 -3.24
CA HIS A 128 -34.96 22.79 -4.61
C HIS A 128 -34.57 21.30 -4.70
N TYR A 129 -34.00 20.75 -3.62
CA TYR A 129 -33.53 19.37 -3.56
C TYR A 129 -33.96 18.70 -2.24
N LYS A 130 -34.12 17.38 -2.26
CA LYS A 130 -34.47 16.60 -1.05
C LYS A 130 -33.23 16.14 -0.27
N PHE A 131 -32.21 16.99 -0.19
CA PHE A 131 -30.98 16.65 0.53
C PHE A 131 -31.11 16.89 2.03
N GLU A 132 -30.46 16.04 2.82
CA GLU A 132 -30.17 16.38 4.21
C GLU A 132 -29.00 17.38 4.23
N THR A 133 -29.27 18.65 4.55
CA THR A 133 -28.23 19.70 4.55
C THR A 133 -27.94 20.21 5.95
N LYS A 134 -26.66 20.20 6.34
CA LYS A 134 -26.17 20.65 7.66
C LYS A 134 -25.06 21.68 7.50
N VAL A 135 -25.05 22.68 8.37
CA VAL A 135 -24.03 23.74 8.41
C VAL A 135 -23.08 23.49 9.58
N PHE A 136 -21.78 23.62 9.35
CA PHE A 136 -20.72 23.45 10.34
C PHE A 136 -19.81 24.68 10.35
N ILE A 137 -19.50 25.17 11.55
CA ILE A 137 -18.85 26.46 11.76
C ILE A 137 -17.34 26.27 12.05
N GLN A 138 -16.51 27.05 11.37
CA GLN A 138 -15.09 27.26 11.65
C GLN A 138 -14.86 28.69 12.17
N GLY A 139 -13.86 28.93 13.02
CA GLY A 139 -13.48 30.29 13.42
C GLY A 139 -14.09 30.85 14.70
N ASN A 140 -15.08 30.19 15.30
CA ASN A 140 -15.81 30.73 16.46
C ASN A 140 -15.14 30.43 17.82
N GLU A 141 -14.23 29.45 17.87
CA GLU A 141 -13.55 28.99 19.08
C GLU A 141 -12.06 29.39 19.12
N PRO A 142 -11.46 29.57 20.32
CA PRO A 142 -10.07 30.03 20.47
C PRO A 142 -9.01 29.18 19.74
N ASN A 143 -9.29 27.90 19.50
CA ASN A 143 -8.38 26.96 18.82
C ASN A 143 -8.91 26.49 17.46
N ASN A 144 -9.76 27.29 16.81
CA ASN A 144 -10.43 26.98 15.55
C ASN A 144 -10.16 28.08 14.51
N ASN A 145 -8.93 28.59 14.39
CA ASN A 145 -8.61 29.62 13.41
C ASN A 145 -8.48 29.01 11.98
N PRO A 146 -9.34 29.40 11.00
CA PRO A 146 -9.29 28.87 9.63
C PRO A 146 -7.98 29.14 8.88
N ALA A 147 -7.22 30.15 9.31
CA ALA A 147 -5.91 30.49 8.74
C ALA A 147 -4.74 29.71 9.38
N ASN A 148 -4.98 28.92 10.43
CA ASN A 148 -3.97 28.08 11.06
C ASN A 148 -4.13 26.63 10.60
N PHE A 149 -3.16 26.12 9.85
CA PHE A 149 -3.18 24.77 9.28
C PHE A 149 -3.30 23.66 10.34
N GLU A 150 -2.53 23.72 11.43
CA GLU A 150 -2.54 22.68 12.48
C GLU A 150 -3.87 22.64 13.23
N GLN A 151 -4.45 23.81 13.53
CA GLN A 151 -5.78 23.88 14.14
C GLN A 151 -6.86 23.34 13.21
N MET A 152 -6.78 23.67 11.92
CA MET A 152 -7.73 23.14 10.94
C MET A 152 -7.55 21.65 10.69
N PHE A 153 -6.33 21.12 10.79
CA PHE A 153 -6.09 19.69 10.71
C PHE A 153 -6.88 18.93 11.77
N LEU A 154 -6.77 19.35 13.03
CA LEU A 154 -7.51 18.77 14.16
C LEU A 154 -9.01 18.97 14.03
N TRP A 155 -9.46 20.15 13.61
CA TRP A 155 -10.88 20.44 13.40
C TRP A 155 -11.48 19.52 12.33
N TRP A 156 -10.78 19.33 11.21
CA TRP A 156 -11.25 18.45 10.14
C TRP A 156 -11.29 16.99 10.60
N GLU A 157 -10.32 16.51 11.38
CA GLU A 157 -10.39 15.16 11.96
C GLU A 157 -11.64 14.95 12.82
N GLN A 158 -11.95 15.91 13.70
CA GLN A 158 -13.15 15.88 14.54
C GLN A 158 -14.44 15.96 13.70
N PHE A 159 -14.44 16.81 12.67
CA PHE A 159 -15.56 16.90 11.73
C PHE A 159 -15.81 15.56 11.04
N TRP A 160 -14.75 14.89 10.57
CA TRP A 160 -14.89 13.58 9.96
C TRP A 160 -15.42 12.52 10.93
N ASP A 161 -15.05 12.58 12.20
CA ASP A 161 -15.61 11.73 13.25
C ASP A 161 -17.10 11.99 13.47
N ALA A 162 -17.54 13.25 13.41
CA ALA A 162 -18.94 13.62 13.57
C ALA A 162 -19.81 13.12 12.40
N ILE A 163 -19.34 13.23 11.16
CA ILE A 163 -20.15 12.90 9.98
C ILE A 163 -20.02 11.43 9.54
N ALA A 164 -18.93 10.76 9.90
CA ALA A 164 -18.66 9.37 9.54
C ALA A 164 -17.98 8.60 10.70
N PRO A 165 -18.68 8.36 11.83
CA PRO A 165 -18.11 7.76 13.04
C PRO A 165 -17.83 6.26 12.91
N LYS A 166 -18.63 5.53 12.12
CA LYS A 166 -18.63 4.04 12.11
C LYS A 166 -18.19 3.38 10.81
N ASN A 167 -17.90 4.13 9.73
CA ASN A 167 -17.73 3.52 8.41
C ASN A 167 -16.74 4.27 7.50
N LYS A 168 -15.44 4.14 7.79
CA LYS A 168 -14.36 4.70 6.97
C LYS A 168 -14.36 4.15 5.52
N ASN A 169 -14.90 2.95 5.32
CA ASN A 169 -14.65 2.17 4.10
C ASN A 169 -15.84 2.02 3.14
N ASN A 170 -16.98 2.70 3.32
CA ASN A 170 -18.17 2.47 2.47
C ASN A 170 -18.90 3.74 1.96
N GLN A 171 -18.39 4.94 2.24
CA GLN A 171 -19.00 6.19 1.78
C GLN A 171 -18.13 6.84 0.71
N ASN A 172 -18.76 7.28 -0.38
CA ASN A 172 -18.10 8.14 -1.36
C ASN A 172 -18.16 9.57 -0.86
N LEU A 173 -17.03 10.27 -0.91
CA LEU A 173 -16.92 11.65 -0.44
C LEU A 173 -16.62 12.55 -1.62
N ILE A 174 -17.52 13.50 -1.88
CA ILE A 174 -17.30 14.60 -2.81
C ILE A 174 -16.87 15.82 -2.01
N LEU A 175 -15.72 16.40 -2.35
CA LEU A 175 -15.19 17.60 -1.71
C LEU A 175 -15.13 18.78 -2.68
N CYS A 176 -15.71 19.90 -2.26
CA CYS A 176 -15.60 21.21 -2.89
C CYS A 176 -14.95 22.17 -1.89
N LEU A 177 -13.66 22.45 -2.08
CA LEU A 177 -12.85 23.17 -1.08
C LEU A 177 -12.40 24.56 -1.55
N LYS A 178 -13.10 25.14 -2.53
CA LYS A 178 -12.72 26.43 -3.14
C LYS A 178 -13.14 27.63 -2.30
N GLY A 179 -14.18 27.50 -1.46
CA GLY A 179 -14.58 28.53 -0.53
C GLY A 179 -13.70 28.56 0.72
N GLY A 180 -13.67 29.70 1.42
CA GLY A 180 -12.96 29.85 2.69
C GLY A 180 -11.44 30.09 2.56
N VAL A 181 -10.71 29.68 3.59
CA VAL A 181 -9.28 29.97 3.75
C VAL A 181 -8.43 28.78 3.30
N ASN A 182 -7.39 29.05 2.49
CA ASN A 182 -6.54 28.02 1.86
C ASN A 182 -6.00 26.97 2.86
N GLN A 183 -5.59 27.39 4.06
CA GLN A 183 -5.07 26.48 5.09
C GLN A 183 -6.11 25.46 5.55
N SER A 184 -7.37 25.87 5.72
CA SER A 184 -8.48 24.97 6.03
C SER A 184 -8.74 23.98 4.88
N SER A 185 -8.76 24.47 3.65
CA SER A 185 -8.95 23.64 2.46
C SER A 185 -7.86 22.58 2.30
N GLU A 186 -6.58 22.94 2.48
CA GLU A 186 -5.47 21.97 2.42
C GLU A 186 -5.52 20.94 3.54
N ALA A 187 -5.84 21.37 4.78
CA ALA A 187 -6.05 20.46 5.90
C ALA A 187 -7.18 19.45 5.61
N ALA A 188 -8.28 19.91 5.01
CA ALA A 188 -9.39 19.05 4.57
C ALA A 188 -8.94 18.03 3.51
N ARG A 189 -8.15 18.44 2.51
CA ARG A 189 -7.62 17.56 1.45
C ARG A 189 -6.79 16.42 2.07
N ILE A 190 -5.87 16.75 2.97
CA ILE A 190 -4.96 15.75 3.56
C ILE A 190 -5.69 14.79 4.51
N THR A 191 -6.52 15.33 5.41
CA THR A 191 -7.23 14.52 6.41
C THR A 191 -8.30 13.63 5.77
N SER A 192 -9.00 14.13 4.74
CA SER A 192 -9.99 13.32 4.00
C SER A 192 -9.35 12.16 3.25
N ILE A 193 -8.23 12.39 2.53
CA ILE A 193 -7.50 11.32 1.84
C ILE A 193 -6.99 10.28 2.84
N THR A 194 -6.52 10.72 3.99
CA THR A 194 -6.03 9.82 5.04
C THR A 194 -7.15 8.94 5.61
N ARG A 195 -8.37 9.48 5.71
CA ARG A 195 -9.51 8.78 6.35
C ARG A 195 -10.34 7.94 5.39
N PHE A 196 -10.61 8.46 4.20
CA PHE A 196 -11.53 7.87 3.22
C PHE A 196 -10.81 7.30 1.99
N GLU A 197 -9.48 7.42 1.94
CA GLU A 197 -8.61 6.85 0.92
C GLU A 197 -9.07 7.21 -0.52
N GLU A 198 -9.22 6.22 -1.39
CA GLU A 198 -9.52 6.39 -2.82
C GLU A 198 -10.99 6.76 -3.09
N LYS A 199 -11.82 6.86 -2.04
CA LYS A 199 -13.24 7.21 -2.15
C LYS A 199 -13.49 8.72 -2.13
N VAL A 200 -12.43 9.51 -1.98
CA VAL A 200 -12.48 10.98 -2.04
C VAL A 200 -12.32 11.44 -3.48
N ILE A 201 -13.33 12.16 -3.94
CA ILE A 201 -13.32 12.84 -5.24
C ILE A 201 -13.40 14.32 -4.98
N PHE A 202 -12.47 15.05 -5.58
CA PHE A 202 -12.42 16.48 -5.43
C PHE A 202 -12.84 17.18 -6.72
N TYR A 203 -13.55 18.30 -6.55
CA TYR A 203 -13.94 19.19 -7.63
C TYR A 203 -13.44 20.60 -7.34
N ASP A 204 -12.78 21.21 -8.32
CA ASP A 204 -12.46 22.62 -8.33
C ASP A 204 -13.31 23.31 -9.41
N PHE A 205 -13.69 24.56 -9.18
CA PHE A 205 -14.60 25.31 -10.05
C PHE A 205 -13.84 26.35 -10.86
N GLU A 206 -14.28 26.63 -12.06
CA GLU A 206 -13.76 27.71 -12.91
C GLU A 206 -14.83 28.79 -13.01
N GLU A 207 -14.58 29.95 -12.39
CA GLU A 207 -15.57 31.03 -12.37
C GLU A 207 -15.82 31.54 -13.80
N ASN A 208 -17.09 31.51 -14.23
CA ASN A 208 -17.51 32.05 -15.52
C ASN A 208 -18.49 33.20 -15.28
N THR A 209 -17.96 34.42 -15.29
CA THR A 209 -18.74 35.63 -14.97
C THR A 209 -19.92 35.82 -15.92
N GLN A 210 -19.76 35.57 -17.23
CA GLN A 210 -20.86 35.73 -18.20
C GLN A 210 -22.00 34.75 -17.92
N ASN A 211 -21.68 33.49 -17.69
CA ASN A 211 -22.66 32.49 -17.29
C ASN A 211 -23.33 32.90 -15.98
N ASN A 212 -22.56 33.33 -14.99
CA ASN A 212 -23.10 33.69 -13.68
C ASN A 212 -24.05 34.89 -13.76
N LEU A 213 -23.75 35.91 -14.59
CA LEU A 213 -24.64 37.04 -14.87
C LEU A 213 -25.96 36.60 -15.54
N ALA A 214 -25.90 35.63 -16.45
CA ALA A 214 -27.07 34.98 -17.03
C ALA A 214 -27.76 33.99 -16.06
N GLY A 215 -27.18 33.80 -14.87
CA GLY A 215 -27.73 32.90 -13.88
C GLY A 215 -27.43 31.41 -14.10
N ILE A 216 -26.50 31.10 -14.98
CA ILE A 216 -25.99 29.77 -15.25
C ILE A 216 -24.81 29.52 -14.29
N PRO A 217 -24.82 28.44 -13.50
CA PRO A 217 -23.70 28.13 -12.61
C PRO A 217 -22.39 27.87 -13.36
N SER A 218 -21.28 28.21 -12.71
CA SER A 218 -19.93 28.04 -13.20
C SER A 218 -19.57 26.57 -13.44
N PRO A 219 -18.78 26.26 -14.49
CA PRO A 219 -18.27 24.91 -14.72
C PRO A 219 -17.28 24.47 -13.63
N TYR A 220 -17.04 23.16 -13.57
CA TYR A 220 -16.02 22.55 -12.71
C TYR A 220 -15.02 21.74 -13.54
N THR A 221 -13.81 21.61 -13.02
CA THR A 221 -12.72 20.84 -13.64
C THR A 221 -13.01 19.35 -13.63
N LYS A 222 -12.29 18.56 -14.45
CA LYS A 222 -12.38 17.10 -14.32
C LYS A 222 -12.04 16.69 -12.87
N PRO A 223 -12.82 15.78 -12.25
CA PRO A 223 -12.55 15.37 -10.89
C PRO A 223 -11.14 14.81 -10.78
N PHE A 224 -10.41 15.24 -9.77
CA PHE A 224 -9.16 14.58 -9.40
C PHE A 224 -9.42 13.63 -8.24
N ILE A 225 -8.86 12.43 -8.35
CA ILE A 225 -8.97 11.38 -7.34
C ILE A 225 -7.67 11.40 -6.54
N GLY A 226 -7.76 11.26 -5.22
CA GLY A 226 -6.58 11.21 -4.33
C GLY A 226 -5.60 10.05 -4.59
N VAL A 227 -5.87 9.21 -5.60
CA VAL A 227 -5.11 8.03 -5.99
C VAL A 227 -3.62 8.34 -6.20
N ASN A 228 -3.26 9.41 -6.90
CA ASN A 228 -1.84 9.71 -7.17
C ASN A 228 -1.03 10.05 -5.90
N TYR A 229 -1.66 10.75 -4.95
CA TYR A 229 -1.06 11.09 -3.68
C TYR A 229 -0.92 9.84 -2.78
N LEU A 230 -1.99 9.06 -2.65
CA LEU A 230 -1.98 7.81 -1.89
C LEU A 230 -1.00 6.80 -2.48
N TRP A 231 -0.97 6.67 -3.81
CA TRP A 231 -0.08 5.78 -4.52
C TRP A 231 1.38 6.07 -4.21
N SER A 232 1.79 7.33 -4.22
CA SER A 232 3.18 7.70 -3.92
C SER A 232 3.62 7.22 -2.52
N ARG A 233 2.74 7.32 -1.52
CA ARG A 233 2.97 6.80 -0.16
C ARG A 233 2.98 5.27 -0.13
N LYS A 234 1.98 4.62 -0.72
CA LYS A 234 1.83 3.16 -0.76
C LYS A 234 3.00 2.50 -1.52
N LYS A 235 3.47 3.13 -2.59
CA LYS A 235 4.67 2.73 -3.34
C LYS A 235 5.93 2.79 -2.48
N ALA A 236 6.14 3.88 -1.74
CA ALA A 236 7.27 4.01 -0.83
C ALA A 236 7.24 2.95 0.28
N GLU A 237 6.06 2.70 0.86
CA GLU A 237 5.83 1.67 1.86
C GLU A 237 6.11 0.26 1.32
N ALA A 238 5.55 -0.08 0.16
CA ALA A 238 5.80 -1.34 -0.53
C ALA A 238 7.29 -1.55 -0.83
N LEU A 239 8.00 -0.51 -1.33
CA LEU A 239 9.44 -0.60 -1.56
C LEU A 239 10.24 -0.78 -0.26
N SER A 240 9.78 -0.22 0.86
CA SER A 240 10.38 -0.42 2.19
C SER A 240 10.21 -1.86 2.67
N LEU A 241 9.01 -2.42 2.56
CA LEU A 241 8.72 -3.82 2.88
C LEU A 241 9.50 -4.79 1.98
N LEU A 242 9.58 -4.48 0.68
CA LEU A 242 10.34 -5.27 -0.27
C LEU A 242 11.83 -5.32 0.09
N LYS A 243 12.45 -4.22 0.54
CA LYS A 243 13.85 -4.23 1.03
C LYS A 243 14.05 -5.25 2.16
N ARG A 244 13.01 -5.49 2.97
CA ARG A 244 12.98 -6.47 4.05
C ARG A 244 12.49 -7.86 3.61
N HIS A 245 12.25 -8.07 2.32
CA HIS A 245 11.73 -9.32 1.74
C HIS A 245 10.37 -9.73 2.31
N ASP A 246 9.55 -8.75 2.72
CA ASP A 246 8.19 -8.97 3.19
C ASP A 246 7.21 -8.93 2.01
N TYR A 247 7.19 -10.02 1.24
CA TYR A 247 6.39 -10.11 0.00
C TYR A 247 4.88 -10.13 0.27
N GLU A 248 4.45 -10.68 1.42
CA GLU A 248 3.04 -10.69 1.80
C GLU A 248 2.57 -9.27 2.18
N GLY A 249 3.39 -8.53 2.94
CA GLY A 249 3.14 -7.12 3.23
C GLY A 249 3.13 -6.25 1.98
N VAL A 250 4.02 -6.50 1.02
CA VAL A 250 3.97 -5.81 -0.29
C VAL A 250 2.67 -6.13 -1.03
N ASN A 251 2.29 -7.41 -1.10
CA ASN A 251 1.06 -7.83 -1.77
C ASN A 251 -0.19 -7.22 -1.12
N SER A 252 -0.25 -7.14 0.20
CA SER A 252 -1.41 -6.56 0.91
C SER A 252 -1.59 -5.06 0.62
N ILE A 253 -0.50 -4.30 0.56
CA ILE A 253 -0.51 -2.87 0.20
C ILE A 253 -0.95 -2.65 -1.25
N LEU A 254 -0.47 -3.49 -2.17
CA LEU A 254 -0.65 -3.27 -3.60
C LEU A 254 -1.93 -3.91 -4.16
N LYS A 255 -2.55 -4.83 -3.42
CA LYS A 255 -3.77 -5.54 -3.83
C LYS A 255 -4.91 -4.64 -4.31
N PRO A 256 -5.22 -3.49 -3.67
CA PRO A 256 -6.27 -2.59 -4.15
C PRO A 256 -6.03 -2.06 -5.57
N TYR A 257 -4.76 -1.96 -5.99
CA TYR A 257 -4.36 -1.45 -7.30
C TYR A 257 -4.41 -2.51 -8.40
N TYR A 258 -4.73 -3.77 -8.09
CA TYR A 258 -4.76 -4.86 -9.08
C TYR A 258 -6.00 -4.86 -9.98
N GLN A 259 -6.83 -3.81 -9.94
CA GLN A 259 -8.14 -3.76 -10.60
C GLN A 259 -8.05 -3.71 -12.13
N ASP A 260 -6.95 -3.20 -12.69
CA ASP A 260 -6.71 -3.21 -14.13
C ASP A 260 -6.02 -4.51 -14.56
N GLY A 261 -6.81 -5.56 -14.74
CA GLY A 261 -6.34 -6.89 -15.15
C GLY A 261 -5.68 -6.92 -16.55
N ASN A 262 -5.91 -5.89 -17.37
CA ASN A 262 -5.31 -5.76 -18.70
C ASN A 262 -3.94 -5.08 -18.66
N ASN A 263 -3.56 -4.48 -17.53
CA ASN A 263 -2.25 -3.86 -17.38
C ASN A 263 -1.14 -4.92 -17.24
N GLU A 264 -0.23 -4.96 -18.21
CA GLU A 264 0.86 -5.93 -18.23
C GLU A 264 1.75 -5.84 -16.97
N TYR A 265 2.00 -4.63 -16.45
CA TYR A 265 2.80 -4.43 -15.23
C TYR A 265 2.15 -5.09 -14.03
N ILE A 266 0.84 -4.88 -13.85
CA ILE A 266 0.07 -5.46 -12.74
C ILE A 266 0.06 -6.98 -12.85
N ARG A 267 -0.18 -7.52 -14.04
CA ARG A 267 -0.21 -8.97 -14.27
C ARG A 267 1.13 -9.62 -13.91
N LYS A 268 2.24 -9.04 -14.38
CA LYS A 268 3.60 -9.52 -14.05
C LYS A 268 3.90 -9.37 -12.56
N LEU A 269 3.56 -8.24 -11.97
CA LEU A 269 3.82 -7.96 -10.56
C LEU A 269 3.08 -8.94 -9.65
N LYS A 270 1.79 -9.18 -9.91
CA LYS A 270 0.97 -10.16 -9.18
C LYS A 270 1.55 -11.58 -9.30
N LEU A 271 1.98 -11.97 -10.50
CA LEU A 271 2.60 -13.27 -10.74
C LEU A 271 3.90 -13.41 -9.93
N TYR A 272 4.81 -12.44 -10.03
CA TYR A 272 6.12 -12.52 -9.36
C TYR A 272 6.01 -12.39 -7.84
N LEU A 273 5.12 -11.55 -7.32
CA LEU A 273 4.83 -11.49 -5.88
C LEU A 273 4.24 -12.82 -5.38
N GLY A 274 3.31 -13.41 -6.12
CA GLY A 274 2.76 -14.74 -5.78
C GLY A 274 3.87 -15.79 -5.67
N LYS A 275 4.81 -15.82 -6.62
CA LYS A 275 5.99 -16.70 -6.56
C LYS A 275 6.88 -16.39 -5.35
N ALA A 276 7.16 -15.11 -5.09
CA ALA A 276 7.99 -14.69 -3.97
C ALA A 276 7.39 -15.09 -2.61
N ILE A 277 6.07 -15.01 -2.47
CA ILE A 277 5.33 -15.48 -1.28
C ILE A 277 5.51 -16.99 -1.10
N LYS A 278 5.32 -17.79 -2.16
CA LYS A 278 5.54 -19.25 -2.13
C LYS A 278 6.98 -19.63 -1.76
N TRP A 279 7.95 -18.96 -2.37
CA TRP A 279 9.36 -19.13 -2.04
C TRP A 279 9.64 -18.82 -0.57
N ASN A 280 9.07 -17.73 -0.05
CA ASN A 280 9.31 -17.27 1.32
C ASN A 280 8.76 -18.26 2.38
N ILE A 281 7.76 -19.08 2.04
CA ILE A 281 7.23 -20.14 2.90
C ILE A 281 7.80 -21.53 2.59
N THR A 282 8.86 -21.62 1.78
CA THR A 282 9.50 -22.88 1.33
C THR A 282 8.63 -23.81 0.49
N ASP A 283 7.54 -23.31 -0.09
CA ASP A 283 6.72 -24.03 -1.08
C ASP A 283 7.42 -23.97 -2.45
N PHE A 284 8.62 -24.57 -2.51
CA PHE A 284 9.44 -24.56 -3.71
C PHE A 284 8.79 -25.35 -4.86
N ASP A 285 8.00 -26.37 -4.55
CA ASP A 285 7.28 -27.14 -5.56
C ASP A 285 6.31 -26.30 -6.39
N THR A 286 5.63 -25.31 -5.78
CA THR A 286 4.73 -24.41 -6.52
C THR A 286 5.40 -23.11 -6.96
N PHE A 287 6.53 -22.72 -6.36
CA PHE A 287 7.29 -21.51 -6.70
C PHE A 287 7.63 -21.39 -8.19
N ILE A 288 8.03 -22.49 -8.86
CA ILE A 288 8.51 -22.49 -10.25
C ILE A 288 7.60 -23.29 -11.20
N LYS A 289 6.45 -23.79 -10.73
CA LYS A 289 5.61 -24.78 -11.45
C LYS A 289 5.17 -24.38 -12.87
N ASP A 290 5.23 -23.10 -13.20
CA ASP A 290 4.80 -22.52 -14.49
C ASP A 290 5.95 -22.11 -15.43
N LEU A 291 7.21 -22.39 -15.09
CA LEU A 291 8.34 -22.08 -15.97
C LEU A 291 8.81 -23.31 -16.76
N GLN A 292 8.87 -23.15 -18.09
CA GLN A 292 9.68 -23.97 -19.01
C GLN A 292 11.21 -23.84 -18.76
N GLN A 293 11.64 -23.25 -17.63
CA GLN A 293 13.02 -22.88 -17.32
C GLN A 293 13.64 -23.68 -16.17
N ILE A 294 13.01 -24.75 -15.67
CA ILE A 294 13.78 -25.74 -14.90
C ILE A 294 14.38 -26.70 -15.91
N PRO A 295 15.71 -26.68 -16.17
CA PRO A 295 16.37 -27.74 -16.92
C PRO A 295 15.94 -29.11 -16.41
N ASN A 296 15.64 -30.03 -17.32
CA ASN A 296 15.13 -31.36 -17.01
C ASN A 296 16.02 -32.18 -16.05
N ASP A 297 17.26 -31.72 -15.75
CA ASP A 297 18.24 -32.35 -14.87
C ASP A 297 18.61 -31.56 -13.59
N ASN A 298 17.81 -30.59 -13.15
CA ASN A 298 18.19 -29.73 -12.00
C ASN A 298 17.83 -30.28 -10.61
N TRP A 299 18.13 -31.53 -10.26
CA TRP A 299 17.77 -32.09 -8.93
C TRP A 299 18.30 -31.26 -7.72
N TRP A 300 19.30 -30.40 -7.93
CA TRP A 300 19.95 -29.59 -6.92
C TRP A 300 19.33 -28.22 -6.63
N TRP A 301 18.47 -27.69 -7.50
CA TRP A 301 18.11 -26.25 -7.47
C TRP A 301 17.48 -25.80 -6.15
N LYS A 302 16.66 -26.66 -5.52
CA LYS A 302 16.01 -26.36 -4.23
C LYS A 302 17.00 -26.14 -3.09
N GLY A 303 18.18 -26.78 -3.15
CA GLY A 303 19.26 -26.56 -2.19
C GLY A 303 19.75 -25.12 -2.24
N TYR A 304 19.97 -24.58 -3.44
CA TYR A 304 20.38 -23.19 -3.64
C TYR A 304 19.31 -22.20 -3.20
N GLU A 305 18.04 -22.46 -3.48
CA GLU A 305 16.94 -21.61 -3.01
C GLU A 305 16.82 -21.60 -1.48
N SER A 306 16.93 -22.76 -0.84
CA SER A 306 16.94 -22.84 0.64
C SER A 306 18.12 -22.06 1.23
N ALA A 307 19.31 -22.16 0.63
CA ALA A 307 20.48 -21.42 1.12
C ALA A 307 20.34 -19.91 0.93
N TYR A 308 19.82 -19.47 -0.23
CA TYR A 308 19.54 -18.06 -0.46
C TYR A 308 18.47 -17.53 0.52
N LEU A 309 17.45 -18.34 0.82
CA LEU A 309 16.46 -18.02 1.86
C LEU A 309 17.12 -17.88 3.24
N GLY A 310 18.06 -18.74 3.59
CA GLY A 310 18.85 -18.61 4.82
C GLY A 310 19.60 -17.28 4.89
N PHE A 311 20.18 -16.83 3.78
CA PHE A 311 20.81 -15.50 3.71
C PHE A 311 19.79 -14.35 3.86
N VAL A 312 18.59 -14.49 3.30
CA VAL A 312 17.50 -13.52 3.49
C VAL A 312 17.05 -13.46 4.95
N ARG A 313 16.90 -14.60 5.62
CA ARG A 313 16.56 -14.67 7.05
C ARG A 313 17.62 -13.99 7.92
N PHE A 314 18.90 -14.17 7.59
CA PHE A 314 19.99 -13.46 8.24
C PHE A 314 19.84 -11.93 8.07
N LYS A 315 19.56 -11.45 6.85
CA LYS A 315 19.32 -10.02 6.59
C LYS A 315 18.12 -9.46 7.37
N GLN A 316 17.13 -10.30 7.67
CA GLN A 316 15.98 -9.96 8.49
C GLN A 316 16.27 -10.00 10.00
N GLY A 317 17.49 -10.33 10.41
CA GLY A 317 17.88 -10.47 11.82
C GLY A 317 17.49 -11.80 12.45
N ASN A 318 17.00 -12.77 11.66
CA ASN A 318 16.60 -14.08 12.15
C ASN A 318 17.73 -15.11 11.98
N ASN A 319 18.67 -15.09 12.93
CA ASN A 319 19.88 -15.92 12.87
C ASN A 319 19.61 -17.42 13.01
N ILE A 320 18.59 -17.80 13.78
CA ILE A 320 18.20 -19.21 13.98
C ILE A 320 17.65 -19.77 12.65
N GLU A 321 16.69 -19.10 12.03
CA GLU A 321 16.18 -19.50 10.72
C GLU A 321 17.28 -19.48 9.65
N ALA A 322 18.17 -18.49 9.69
CA ALA A 322 19.32 -18.43 8.79
C ALA A 322 20.21 -19.68 8.89
N PHE A 323 20.51 -20.11 10.12
CA PHE A 323 21.25 -21.35 10.38
C PHE A 323 20.51 -22.56 9.80
N PHE A 324 19.21 -22.72 10.14
CA PHE A 324 18.46 -23.92 9.75
C PHE A 324 18.22 -24.00 8.25
N HIS A 325 17.94 -22.89 7.56
CA HIS A 325 17.79 -22.90 6.11
C HIS A 325 19.10 -23.22 5.38
N ALA A 326 20.24 -22.70 5.86
CA ALA A 326 21.55 -23.02 5.30
C ALA A 326 21.96 -24.47 5.58
N PHE A 327 21.69 -24.99 6.78
CA PHE A 327 21.94 -26.39 7.11
C PHE A 327 21.04 -27.34 6.31
N ARG A 328 19.72 -27.04 6.27
CA ARG A 328 18.72 -27.79 5.49
C ARG A 328 19.03 -27.78 4.00
N ALA A 329 19.58 -26.68 3.47
CA ALA A 329 20.02 -26.63 2.08
C ALA A 329 21.05 -27.73 1.78
N ILE A 330 22.02 -27.93 2.68
CA ILE A 330 23.10 -28.92 2.51
C ILE A 330 22.58 -30.34 2.78
N GLU A 331 21.93 -30.58 3.92
CA GLU A 331 21.40 -31.91 4.28
C GLU A 331 20.28 -32.35 3.32
N GLY A 332 19.43 -31.42 2.89
CA GLY A 332 18.43 -31.67 1.86
C GLY A 332 19.07 -32.01 0.52
N LEU A 333 20.10 -31.29 0.10
CA LEU A 333 20.81 -31.60 -1.14
C LEU A 333 21.57 -32.92 -1.08
N MET A 334 22.09 -33.32 0.08
CA MET A 334 22.63 -34.66 0.31
C MET A 334 21.57 -35.74 0.06
N SER A 335 20.37 -35.55 0.58
CA SER A 335 19.25 -36.48 0.36
C SER A 335 18.87 -36.56 -1.12
N GLU A 336 18.76 -35.41 -1.79
CA GLU A 336 18.45 -35.35 -3.22
C GLU A 336 19.56 -35.98 -4.09
N LEU A 337 20.83 -35.88 -3.69
CA LEU A 337 21.95 -36.55 -4.37
C LEU A 337 21.80 -38.08 -4.32
N ILE A 338 21.47 -38.63 -3.15
CA ILE A 338 21.25 -40.07 -2.97
C ILE A 338 20.06 -40.54 -3.81
N ASN A 339 18.97 -39.78 -3.79
CA ASN A 339 17.81 -40.05 -4.63
C ASN A 339 18.16 -40.00 -6.13
N PHE A 340 18.90 -38.99 -6.56
CA PHE A 340 19.30 -38.86 -7.96
C PHE A 340 20.19 -40.03 -8.41
N LYS A 341 21.23 -40.37 -7.65
CA LYS A 341 22.16 -41.46 -7.99
C LYS A 341 21.52 -42.85 -7.93
N TYR A 342 20.66 -43.10 -6.95
CA TYR A 342 20.17 -44.44 -6.63
C TYR A 342 18.64 -44.55 -6.72
N LYS A 343 18.01 -43.75 -7.59
CA LYS A 343 16.57 -43.55 -7.73
C LYS A 343 15.73 -44.83 -7.63
N ASN A 344 16.16 -45.91 -8.28
CA ASN A 344 15.44 -47.19 -8.31
C ASN A 344 15.41 -47.94 -6.96
N TYR A 345 16.25 -47.54 -6.01
CA TYR A 345 16.39 -48.16 -4.70
C TYR A 345 15.90 -47.25 -3.56
N VAL A 346 15.56 -45.99 -3.86
CA VAL A 346 15.00 -45.03 -2.90
C VAL A 346 13.47 -45.09 -2.94
N ILE A 347 12.86 -45.14 -1.77
CA ILE A 347 11.40 -45.15 -1.61
C ILE A 347 10.95 -43.87 -0.94
N PHE A 348 9.84 -43.32 -1.44
CA PHE A 348 9.11 -42.20 -0.85
C PHE A 348 7.72 -42.67 -0.42
N PRO A 349 7.57 -43.23 0.80
CA PRO A 349 6.27 -43.60 1.30
C PRO A 349 5.48 -42.33 1.63
N ARG A 350 4.17 -42.35 1.40
CA ARG A 350 3.31 -41.20 1.66
C ARG A 350 3.27 -40.89 3.16
N GLY A 351 3.75 -39.69 3.54
CA GLY A 351 3.73 -39.24 4.94
C GLY A 351 4.84 -39.80 5.82
N GLU A 352 5.79 -40.56 5.26
CA GLU A 352 6.95 -41.10 5.97
C GLU A 352 8.27 -40.57 5.40
N THR A 353 9.34 -40.78 6.14
CA THR A 353 10.68 -40.37 5.75
C THR A 353 11.24 -41.27 4.65
N PRO A 354 11.81 -40.71 3.55
CA PRO A 354 12.39 -41.51 2.50
C PRO A 354 13.57 -42.36 2.98
N TYR A 355 13.74 -43.54 2.37
CA TYR A 355 14.79 -44.49 2.71
C TYR A 355 15.33 -45.23 1.48
N LEU A 356 16.57 -45.69 1.59
CA LEU A 356 17.24 -46.58 0.65
C LEU A 356 17.01 -48.04 1.06
N LYS A 357 16.65 -48.91 0.11
CA LYS A 357 16.47 -50.36 0.33
C LYS A 357 17.78 -51.14 0.30
N SER A 358 17.90 -52.12 1.18
CA SER A 358 19.06 -53.04 1.26
C SER A 358 19.28 -53.89 0.02
N SER A 359 18.30 -54.00 -0.88
CA SER A 359 18.47 -54.67 -2.18
C SER A 359 19.53 -54.02 -3.06
N ILE A 360 19.94 -52.78 -2.77
CA ILE A 360 21.09 -52.14 -3.42
C ILE A 360 22.42 -52.87 -3.13
N CYS A 361 22.49 -53.67 -2.07
CA CYS A 361 23.66 -54.49 -1.73
C CYS A 361 23.68 -55.85 -2.44
N ASP A 362 22.61 -56.24 -3.14
CA ASP A 362 22.51 -57.57 -3.74
C ASP A 362 23.50 -57.73 -4.90
N LYS A 363 23.90 -58.98 -5.19
CA LYS A 363 24.94 -59.29 -6.19
C LYS A 363 24.66 -58.70 -7.57
N ASN A 364 23.38 -58.55 -7.92
CA ASN A 364 22.90 -58.06 -9.21
C ASN A 364 22.72 -56.52 -9.25
N SER A 365 22.97 -55.83 -8.14
CA SER A 365 22.92 -54.37 -8.10
C SER A 365 24.04 -53.76 -8.97
N PRO A 366 23.76 -52.71 -9.77
CA PRO A 366 24.76 -52.04 -10.58
C PRO A 366 25.71 -51.15 -9.75
N PHE A 367 25.51 -51.04 -8.43
CA PHE A 367 26.27 -50.15 -7.55
C PHE A 367 27.29 -50.93 -6.69
N PRO A 368 28.50 -51.22 -7.20
CA PRO A 368 29.50 -52.05 -6.51
C PRO A 368 29.92 -51.49 -5.15
N GLU A 369 29.87 -50.18 -4.96
CA GLU A 369 30.20 -49.48 -3.72
C GLU A 369 29.33 -49.91 -2.53
N PHE A 370 28.15 -50.48 -2.76
CA PHE A 370 27.23 -50.98 -1.73
C PHE A 370 27.38 -52.46 -1.38
N LYS A 371 28.14 -53.26 -2.15
CA LYS A 371 28.20 -54.73 -1.95
C LYS A 371 28.64 -55.17 -0.55
N LYS A 372 29.46 -54.35 0.13
CA LYS A 372 29.96 -54.63 1.49
C LYS A 372 29.29 -53.77 2.57
N GLN A 373 28.21 -53.06 2.24
CA GLN A 373 27.58 -52.06 3.12
C GLN A 373 26.29 -52.56 3.77
N ARG A 374 26.03 -53.89 3.76
CA ARG A 374 24.78 -54.46 4.29
C ARG A 374 24.57 -54.15 5.78
N GLY A 375 25.65 -53.96 6.54
CA GLY A 375 25.60 -53.56 7.95
C GLY A 375 25.12 -52.13 8.20
N LEU A 376 25.01 -51.28 7.16
CA LEU A 376 24.45 -49.93 7.30
C LEU A 376 22.92 -49.95 7.49
N PHE A 377 22.25 -51.00 6.99
CA PHE A 377 20.80 -51.10 6.98
C PHE A 377 20.28 -51.60 8.33
N ASN A 378 19.15 -51.04 8.78
CA ASN A 378 18.49 -51.49 9.98
C ASN A 378 17.85 -52.89 9.79
N GLN A 379 17.18 -53.40 10.83
CA GLN A 379 16.53 -54.72 10.80
C GLN A 379 15.48 -54.85 9.69
N ASP A 380 14.82 -53.76 9.30
CA ASP A 380 13.85 -53.72 8.20
C ASP A 380 14.51 -53.61 6.81
N GLY A 381 15.85 -53.64 6.75
CA GLY A 381 16.61 -53.49 5.51
C GLY A 381 16.53 -52.07 4.93
N ARG A 382 16.44 -51.04 5.78
CA ARG A 382 16.29 -49.63 5.40
C ARG A 382 17.43 -48.77 5.95
N VAL A 383 17.83 -47.76 5.17
CA VAL A 383 18.65 -46.62 5.64
C VAL A 383 17.91 -45.35 5.28
N TYR A 384 17.52 -44.57 6.29
CA TYR A 384 16.78 -43.33 6.03
C TYR A 384 17.65 -42.22 5.47
N LEU A 385 17.08 -41.38 4.60
CA LEU A 385 17.75 -40.25 3.96
C LEU A 385 17.75 -39.00 4.88
N TYR A 386 18.16 -39.18 6.14
CA TYR A 386 18.45 -38.12 7.11
C TYR A 386 19.47 -38.59 8.16
N GLY A 387 20.00 -37.66 8.96
CA GLY A 387 20.81 -38.03 10.11
C GLY A 387 22.13 -38.72 9.72
N SER A 388 22.64 -39.61 10.58
CA SER A 388 23.93 -40.29 10.35
C SER A 388 23.89 -41.31 9.20
N GLY A 389 22.73 -41.94 8.97
CA GLY A 389 22.54 -42.85 7.83
C GLY A 389 22.81 -42.13 6.51
N LEU A 390 22.26 -40.92 6.34
CA LEU A 390 22.52 -40.09 5.17
C LEU A 390 24.00 -39.73 5.02
N ASP A 391 24.70 -39.40 6.12
CA ASP A 391 26.13 -39.08 6.07
C ASP A 391 26.93 -40.25 5.48
N SER A 392 26.68 -41.48 5.96
CA SER A 392 27.33 -42.69 5.45
C SER A 392 27.00 -42.94 3.98
N LEU A 393 25.74 -42.72 3.56
CA LEU A 393 25.36 -42.86 2.15
C LEU A 393 26.09 -41.87 1.26
N VAL A 394 26.23 -40.61 1.69
CA VAL A 394 26.96 -39.57 0.94
C VAL A 394 28.45 -39.90 0.87
N GLU A 395 29.05 -40.38 1.97
CA GLU A 395 30.44 -40.84 1.98
C GLU A 395 30.72 -42.01 1.03
N ILE A 396 29.74 -42.92 0.87
CA ILE A 396 29.82 -44.00 -0.13
C ILE A 396 29.68 -43.42 -1.54
N ALA A 397 28.73 -42.51 -1.73
CA ALA A 397 28.43 -41.92 -3.04
C ALA A 397 29.51 -40.96 -3.54
N LEU A 398 30.23 -40.28 -2.65
CA LEU A 398 31.28 -39.30 -2.93
C LEU A 398 32.47 -39.53 -1.98
N PRO A 399 33.28 -40.59 -2.19
CA PRO A 399 34.38 -40.94 -1.28
C PRO A 399 35.38 -39.81 -1.01
N GLN A 400 35.57 -38.91 -1.98
CA GLN A 400 36.43 -37.73 -1.86
C GLN A 400 36.04 -36.81 -0.70
N ILE A 401 34.77 -36.83 -0.25
CA ILE A 401 34.26 -36.02 0.87
C ILE A 401 35.04 -36.28 2.17
N LYS A 402 35.61 -37.49 2.33
CA LYS A 402 36.42 -37.89 3.48
C LYS A 402 37.76 -37.18 3.55
N ASN A 403 38.27 -36.71 2.41
CA ASN A 403 39.56 -36.05 2.31
C ASN A 403 39.43 -34.53 2.40
N GLU A 404 38.23 -33.98 2.21
CA GLU A 404 37.96 -32.55 2.23
C GLU A 404 37.86 -32.00 3.65
N TYR A 405 38.72 -31.04 3.98
CA TYR A 405 38.75 -30.41 5.30
C TYR A 405 37.41 -29.77 5.69
N GLN A 406 36.77 -29.05 4.76
CA GLN A 406 35.49 -28.39 5.00
C GLN A 406 34.41 -29.40 5.41
N TRP A 407 34.32 -30.54 4.70
CA TRP A 407 33.34 -31.57 5.01
C TRP A 407 33.59 -32.27 6.35
N LYS A 408 34.85 -32.50 6.73
CA LYS A 408 35.19 -32.95 8.09
C LYS A 408 34.62 -31.99 9.15
N ARG A 409 34.77 -30.68 8.95
CA ARG A 409 34.18 -29.67 9.85
C ARG A 409 32.65 -29.68 9.83
N PHE A 410 32.03 -29.90 8.67
CA PHE A 410 30.58 -30.00 8.59
C PHE A 410 30.02 -31.10 9.49
N PHE A 411 30.56 -32.33 9.39
CA PHE A 411 30.09 -33.47 10.18
C PHE A 411 30.44 -33.37 11.66
N VAL A 412 31.67 -32.94 11.99
CA VAL A 412 32.18 -32.95 13.38
C VAL A 412 31.75 -31.72 14.18
N HIS A 413 31.42 -30.60 13.52
CA HIS A 413 31.15 -29.33 14.20
C HIS A 413 29.79 -28.72 13.87
N ILE A 414 29.51 -28.43 12.59
CA ILE A 414 28.30 -27.72 12.18
C ILE A 414 27.04 -28.56 12.49
N LYS A 415 27.07 -29.86 12.18
CA LYS A 415 25.94 -30.77 12.40
C LYS A 415 25.59 -30.96 13.89
N PRO A 416 26.55 -31.17 14.81
CA PRO A 416 26.26 -31.14 16.25
C PRO A 416 25.61 -29.84 16.73
N TRP A 417 26.00 -28.68 16.17
CA TRP A 417 25.35 -27.41 16.50
C TRP A 417 23.89 -27.36 16.07
N ARG A 418 23.51 -27.95 14.94
CA ARG A 418 22.10 -28.09 14.55
C ARG A 418 21.27 -28.74 15.65
N ASN A 419 21.75 -29.86 16.20
CA ASN A 419 21.04 -30.56 17.28
C ASN A 419 21.00 -29.74 18.57
N ARG A 420 22.10 -29.05 18.91
CA ARG A 420 22.15 -28.19 20.11
C ARG A 420 21.18 -27.03 20.02
N ILE A 421 21.09 -26.35 18.88
CA ILE A 421 20.18 -25.22 18.69
C ILE A 421 18.74 -25.72 18.73
N PHE A 422 18.43 -26.78 17.98
CA PHE A 422 17.06 -27.30 17.85
C PHE A 422 16.48 -27.81 19.18
N HIS A 423 17.24 -28.60 19.94
CA HIS A 423 16.73 -29.25 21.15
C HIS A 423 16.87 -28.45 22.44
N ARG A 424 17.60 -27.32 22.44
CA ARG A 424 17.89 -26.55 23.67
C ARG A 424 17.36 -25.12 23.65
N LEU A 425 16.52 -24.75 22.67
CA LEU A 425 15.92 -23.42 22.52
C LEU A 425 16.96 -22.28 22.66
N LYS A 426 18.18 -22.51 22.17
CA LYS A 426 19.27 -21.54 22.32
C LYS A 426 19.00 -20.32 21.46
N HIS A 427 19.13 -19.14 22.07
CA HIS A 427 19.28 -17.91 21.30
C HIS A 427 20.60 -17.97 20.51
N LEU A 428 20.60 -17.39 19.31
CA LEU A 428 21.78 -17.32 18.46
C LEU A 428 22.04 -15.87 18.05
N GLU A 429 23.11 -15.29 18.58
CA GLU A 429 23.55 -13.96 18.15
C GLU A 429 24.19 -14.02 16.76
N LYS A 430 24.32 -12.86 16.12
CA LYS A 430 24.96 -12.75 14.79
C LYS A 430 26.40 -13.27 14.81
N GLY A 431 27.15 -12.96 15.88
CA GLY A 431 28.52 -13.44 16.06
C GLY A 431 28.59 -14.96 16.21
N ASP A 432 27.66 -15.55 16.96
CA ASP A 432 27.61 -17.00 17.19
C ASP A 432 27.27 -17.79 15.94
N LEU A 433 26.38 -17.28 15.09
CA LEU A 433 26.09 -17.88 13.80
C LEU A 433 27.39 -18.10 13.01
N PHE A 434 28.23 -17.07 12.92
CA PHE A 434 29.43 -17.12 12.10
C PHE A 434 30.60 -17.80 12.80
N ASN A 435 31.01 -17.28 13.95
CA ASN A 435 32.26 -17.69 14.61
C ASN A 435 32.12 -19.05 15.30
N VAL A 436 30.96 -19.30 15.92
CA VAL A 436 30.77 -20.48 16.77
C VAL A 436 30.14 -21.63 15.99
N CYS A 437 29.08 -21.38 15.22
CA CYS A 437 28.37 -22.46 14.52
C CYS A 437 29.03 -22.81 13.19
N TRP A 438 29.35 -21.81 12.37
CA TRP A 438 29.88 -22.00 11.02
C TRP A 438 31.38 -21.82 10.89
N GLU A 439 32.10 -21.40 11.95
CA GLU A 439 33.56 -21.18 12.02
C GLU A 439 34.14 -20.30 10.91
N VAL A 440 33.49 -19.17 10.68
CA VAL A 440 33.87 -18.14 9.72
C VAL A 440 33.78 -16.77 10.36
N GLN A 441 34.55 -15.81 9.85
CA GLN A 441 34.66 -14.48 10.47
C GLN A 441 33.46 -13.58 10.16
N ASP A 442 32.81 -13.77 9.01
CA ASP A 442 31.77 -12.86 8.54
C ASP A 442 30.74 -13.53 7.62
N VAL A 443 29.74 -12.74 7.25
CA VAL A 443 28.64 -13.14 6.36
C VAL A 443 29.12 -13.57 4.97
N GLN A 444 30.17 -12.97 4.41
CA GLN A 444 30.65 -13.30 3.07
C GLN A 444 31.35 -14.65 3.07
N LEU A 445 32.19 -14.92 4.08
CA LEU A 445 32.81 -16.22 4.28
C LEU A 445 31.76 -17.30 4.60
N TRP A 446 30.73 -16.97 5.38
CA TRP A 446 29.60 -17.88 5.61
C TRP A 446 28.89 -18.26 4.31
N LYS A 447 28.50 -17.27 3.49
CA LYS A 447 27.88 -17.53 2.19
C LYS A 447 28.77 -18.37 1.28
N LYS A 448 30.08 -18.07 1.22
CA LYS A 448 31.06 -18.84 0.43
C LYS A 448 31.16 -20.28 0.93
N ARG A 449 31.16 -20.50 2.25
CA ARG A 449 31.20 -21.84 2.85
C ARG A 449 29.95 -22.64 2.55
N VAL A 450 28.76 -22.05 2.71
CA VAL A 450 27.49 -22.70 2.31
C VAL A 450 27.50 -23.04 0.83
N LEU A 451 27.86 -22.08 -0.02
CA LEU A 451 27.93 -22.26 -1.47
C LEU A 451 28.93 -23.35 -1.88
N TYR A 452 30.08 -23.44 -1.20
CA TYR A 452 31.07 -24.49 -1.42
C TYR A 452 30.44 -25.88 -1.25
N TYR A 453 29.69 -26.12 -0.16
CA TYR A 453 29.05 -27.41 0.07
C TYR A 453 28.02 -27.74 -1.03
N LEU A 454 27.23 -26.74 -1.45
CA LEU A 454 26.23 -26.93 -2.50
C LEU A 454 26.87 -27.22 -3.86
N ASN A 455 27.89 -26.44 -4.25
CA ASN A 455 28.65 -26.64 -5.49
C ASN A 455 29.35 -28.00 -5.48
N PHE A 456 29.92 -28.41 -4.34
CA PHE A 456 30.57 -29.71 -4.20
C PHE A 456 29.59 -30.88 -4.39
N LEU A 457 28.40 -30.83 -3.76
CA LEU A 457 27.40 -31.90 -3.88
C LEU A 457 26.78 -31.98 -5.29
N SER A 458 26.52 -30.83 -5.91
CA SER A 458 25.80 -30.73 -7.19
C SER A 458 26.72 -30.77 -8.42
N GLY A 459 28.03 -30.60 -8.24
CA GLY A 459 28.99 -30.43 -9.34
C GLY A 459 28.88 -29.09 -10.07
N GLN A 460 28.14 -28.12 -9.52
CA GLN A 460 27.95 -26.80 -10.13
C GLN A 460 29.03 -25.79 -9.71
N TYR A 461 29.14 -24.70 -10.46
CA TYR A 461 30.16 -23.65 -10.23
C TYR A 461 29.54 -22.25 -10.15
N TYR A 462 28.49 -22.09 -9.32
CA TYR A 462 27.92 -20.76 -9.12
C TYR A 462 28.90 -19.86 -8.35
N PRO A 463 29.06 -18.58 -8.74
CA PRO A 463 29.96 -17.64 -8.09
C PRO A 463 29.37 -17.02 -6.81
N SER A 464 28.05 -17.07 -6.64
CA SER A 464 27.35 -16.58 -5.45
C SER A 464 25.97 -17.24 -5.29
N LEU A 465 25.43 -17.21 -4.07
CA LEU A 465 24.04 -17.66 -3.80
C LEU A 465 23.03 -16.83 -4.60
N GLU A 466 23.25 -15.52 -4.76
CA GLU A 466 22.39 -14.66 -5.57
C GLU A 466 22.35 -15.08 -7.05
N LYS A 467 23.46 -15.59 -7.59
CA LYS A 467 23.52 -16.06 -8.99
C LYS A 467 22.94 -17.47 -9.16
N ALA A 468 22.85 -18.23 -8.08
CA ALA A 468 22.28 -19.57 -8.07
C ALA A 468 20.76 -19.59 -7.80
N SER A 469 20.20 -18.49 -7.29
CA SER A 469 18.78 -18.39 -6.93
C SER A 469 17.96 -17.63 -7.96
N PHE A 470 16.86 -18.23 -8.41
CA PHE A 470 15.82 -17.60 -9.20
C PHE A 470 15.13 -16.47 -8.44
N MET A 471 14.97 -16.60 -7.12
CA MET A 471 14.32 -15.55 -6.32
C MET A 471 15.11 -14.25 -6.30
N ALA A 472 16.44 -14.30 -6.39
CA ALA A 472 17.27 -13.10 -6.45
C ALA A 472 16.95 -12.23 -7.69
N GLU A 473 16.56 -12.87 -8.81
CA GLU A 473 16.11 -12.19 -10.02
C GLU A 473 14.69 -11.66 -9.85
N TYR A 474 13.75 -12.49 -9.39
CA TYR A 474 12.37 -12.03 -9.14
C TYR A 474 12.28 -10.87 -8.17
N HIS A 475 13.14 -10.83 -7.14
CA HIS A 475 13.19 -9.71 -6.21
C HIS A 475 13.50 -8.39 -6.93
N LYS A 476 14.42 -8.40 -7.91
CA LYS A 476 14.76 -7.22 -8.72
C LYS A 476 13.61 -6.85 -9.65
N GLU A 477 13.04 -7.83 -10.33
CA GLU A 477 11.90 -7.61 -11.23
C GLU A 477 10.69 -7.02 -10.50
N ILE A 478 10.35 -7.52 -9.31
CA ILE A 478 9.27 -6.98 -8.47
C ILE A 478 9.56 -5.50 -8.13
N LYS A 479 10.80 -5.19 -7.75
CA LYS A 479 11.21 -3.82 -7.43
C LYS A 479 11.03 -2.89 -8.63
N ASP A 480 11.51 -3.31 -9.80
CA ASP A 480 11.45 -2.52 -11.03
C ASP A 480 10.00 -2.30 -11.49
N LEU A 481 9.16 -3.33 -11.38
CA LEU A 481 7.72 -3.23 -11.68
C LEU A 481 7.01 -2.23 -10.76
N ILE A 482 7.27 -2.28 -9.44
CA ILE A 482 6.71 -1.30 -8.49
C ILE A 482 7.22 0.12 -8.80
N GLN A 483 8.49 0.28 -9.15
CA GLN A 483 9.07 1.57 -9.48
C GLN A 483 8.51 2.19 -10.75
N ARG A 484 8.17 1.39 -11.76
CA ARG A 484 7.65 1.88 -13.06
C ARG A 484 6.14 2.07 -13.07
N TYR A 485 5.40 1.34 -12.23
CA TYR A 485 3.94 1.44 -12.23
C TYR A 485 3.44 2.79 -11.69
N GLN A 486 2.43 3.31 -12.37
CA GLN A 486 1.62 4.47 -11.99
C GLN A 486 0.15 4.11 -12.26
N PRO A 487 -0.73 4.16 -11.24
CA PRO A 487 -2.17 4.07 -11.46
C PRO A 487 -2.66 5.27 -12.27
N LYS A 488 -3.74 5.07 -13.03
CA LYS A 488 -4.38 6.12 -13.82
C LYS A 488 -5.52 6.77 -13.06
#